data_AF-A0AA95M2Z2-F1
#
_entry.id   AF-A0AA95M2Z2-F1
#
_cell.length_a   1.000
_cell.length_b   1.000
_cell.length_c   1.000
_cell.angle_alpha   90.00
_cell.angle_beta   90.00
_cell.angle_gamma   90.00
#
_symmetry.space_group_name_H-M   'P 1'
#
loop_
_entity.id
_entity.type
_entity.pdbx_description
1 polymer ?
#
loop_
_entity_poly.entity_id
_entity_poly.type
_entity_poly.pdbx_seq_one_letter_code
_entity_poly.pdbx_strand_id
1 'polypeptide(L)' 'MGTRLNSLLSNIEKTRGEMIELAHRYGYSNPNVVQCSQKLDSLLNVYNNFGKK' A
#
# COMPACT_ATOMS: atom_id res chain seq x y z
N MET A 1 -9.65 -8.96 19.26
CA MET A 1 -9.16 -9.29 17.90
C MET A 1 -8.93 -8.02 17.06
N GLY A 2 -8.11 -7.07 17.53
CA GLY A 2 -7.97 -5.75 16.87
C GLY A 2 -6.60 -5.42 16.27
N THR A 3 -5.57 -6.23 16.49
CA THR A 3 -4.18 -5.83 16.16
C THR A 3 -3.79 -6.04 14.70
N ARG A 4 -4.24 -7.13 14.07
CA ARG A 4 -3.78 -7.52 12.73
C ARG A 4 -4.35 -6.65 11.61
N LEU A 5 -5.64 -6.30 11.70
CA LEU A 5 -6.28 -5.41 10.73
C LEU A 5 -5.74 -3.98 10.82
N ASN A 6 -5.54 -3.48 12.04
CA ASN A 6 -4.93 -2.16 12.27
C ASN A 6 -3.49 -2.09 11.75
N SER A 7 -2.70 -3.15 11.94
CA SER A 7 -1.35 -3.22 11.37
C SER A 7 -1.38 -3.24 9.84
N LEU A 8 -2.32 -3.98 9.24
CA LEU A 8 -2.49 -4.02 7.79
C LEU A 8 -2.89 -2.64 7.23
N LEU A 9 -3.87 -1.98 7.84
CA LEU A 9 -4.29 -0.62 7.47
C LEU A 9 -3.14 0.38 7.63
N SER A 10 -2.38 0.31 8.73
CA SER A 10 -1.21 1.18 8.92
C SER A 10 -0.16 0.99 7.82
N ASN A 11 0.08 -0.25 7.39
CA ASN A 11 1.01 -0.55 6.30
C ASN A 11 0.50 -0.04 4.94
N ILE A 12 -0.81 -0.13 4.69
CA ILE A 12 -1.44 0.41 3.47
C ILE A 12 -1.24 1.93 3.43
N GLU A 13 -1.57 2.64 4.53
CA GLU A 13 -1.47 4.09 4.59
C GLU A 13 -0.02 4.57 4.44
N LYS A 14 0.94 3.90 5.09
CA LYS A 14 2.38 4.19 4.93
C LYS A 14 2.83 4.02 3.48
N THR A 15 2.52 2.86 2.88
CA THR A 15 2.92 2.56 1.50
C THR A 15 2.27 3.53 0.51
N ARG A 16 1.02 3.96 0.77
CA ARG A 16 0.33 4.98 -0.03
C ARG A 16 1.03 6.34 0.06
N GLY A 17 1.43 6.76 1.26
CA GLY A 17 2.21 7.98 1.47
C GLY A 17 3.52 7.97 0.70
N GLU A 18 4.31 6.90 0.86
CA GLU A 18 5.57 6.71 0.15
C GLU A 18 5.39 6.76 -1.38
N MET A 19 4.36 6.10 -1.91
CA MET A 19 4.05 6.12 -3.35
C MET A 19 3.76 7.53 -3.85
N ILE A 20 2.96 8.30 -3.11
CA ILE A 20 2.60 9.68 -3.49
C ILE A 20 3.83 10.59 -3.44
N GLU A 21 4.65 10.49 -2.39
CA GLU A 21 5.88 11.26 -2.28
C GLU A 21 6.87 10.95 -3.42
N LEU A 22 7.05 9.66 -3.74
CA LEU A 22 7.89 9.22 -4.84
C LEU A 22 7.32 9.64 -6.20
N ALA A 23 6.00 9.58 -6.38
CA ALA A 23 5.34 10.00 -7.61
C ALA A 23 5.47 11.51 -7.84
N HIS A 24 5.33 12.32 -6.78
CA HIS A 24 5.56 13.75 -6.85
C HIS A 24 7.03 14.09 -7.16
N ARG A 25 7.98 13.31 -6.62
CA ARG A 25 9.41 13.57 -6.81
C ARG A 25 9.94 13.09 -8.17
N TYR A 26 9.51 11.92 -8.62
CA TYR A 26 10.12 11.21 -9.74
C TYR A 26 9.15 10.88 -10.90
N GLY A 27 7.86 11.18 -10.73
CA GLY A 27 6.80 10.82 -11.67
C GLY A 27 6.29 9.39 -11.50
N TYR A 28 5.04 9.15 -11.91
CA TYR A 28 4.36 7.86 -11.76
C TYR A 28 5.01 6.69 -12.52
N SER A 29 5.77 7.00 -13.57
CA SER A 29 6.50 5.99 -14.36
C SER A 29 7.84 5.59 -13.76
N ASN A 30 8.25 6.21 -12.65
CA ASN A 30 9.51 5.84 -11.99
C ASN A 30 9.43 4.40 -11.46
N PRO A 31 10.45 3.56 -11.68
CA PRO A 31 10.46 2.16 -11.22
C PRO A 31 10.23 2.00 -9.71
N ASN A 32 10.63 2.99 -8.90
CA ASN A 32 10.38 2.97 -7.45
C ASN A 32 8.90 3.21 -7.13
N VAL A 33 8.23 4.09 -7.89
CA VAL A 33 6.79 4.35 -7.73
C VAL A 33 5.98 3.14 -8.17
N VAL A 34 6.38 2.50 -9.27
CA VAL A 34 5.74 1.25 -9.76
C VAL A 34 5.91 0.10 -8.76
N GLN A 35 7.09 -0.05 -8.15
CA GLN A 35 7.29 -1.04 -7.09
C GLN A 35 6.43 -0.73 -5.85
N CYS A 36 6.34 0.55 -5.45
CA CYS A 36 5.45 0.97 -4.37
C CYS A 36 3.98 0.70 -4.70
N SER A 37 3.54 0.91 -5.94
CA SER A 37 2.16 0.64 -6.35
C SER A 37 1.84 -0.86 -6.32
N GLN A 38 2.77 -1.72 -6.76
CA GLN A 38 2.62 -3.19 -6.69
C GLN A 38 2.56 -3.69 -5.24
N LYS A 39 3.36 -3.09 -4.35
CA LYS A 39 3.33 -3.40 -2.92
C LYS A 39 2.02 -2.97 -2.28
N LEU A 40 1.52 -1.79 -2.63
CA LEU A 40 0.23 -1.29 -2.16
C LEU A 40 -0.92 -2.20 -2.62
N ASP A 41 -0.92 -2.60 -3.89
CA ASP A 41 -1.91 -3.53 -4.46
C ASP A 41 -1.94 -4.86 -3.70
N SER A 42 -0.76 -5.42 -3.41
CA SER A 42 -0.64 -6.66 -2.61
C SER A 42 -1.25 -6.50 -1.21
N LEU A 43 -1.02 -5.38 -0.53
CA LEU A 43 -1.60 -5.11 0.79
C LEU A 43 -3.12 -4.93 0.72
N LEU A 44 -3.62 -4.26 -0.32
CA LEU A 44 -5.05 -4.09 -0.56
C LEU A 44 -5.73 -5.42 -0.87
N ASN A 45 -5.08 -6.31 -1.63
CA ASN A 45 -5.56 -7.66 -1.88
C ASN A 45 -5.65 -8.48 -0.60
N VAL A 46 -4.65 -8.38 0.28
CA VAL A 46 -4.71 -9.03 1.61
C VAL A 46 -5.88 -8.47 2.41
N TYR A 47 -6.07 -7.14 2.44
CA TYR A 47 -7.17 -6.50 3.16
C TYR A 47 -8.55 -6.91 2.62
N ASN A 48 -8.71 -6.94 1.30
CA ASN A 48 -9.93 -7.38 0.64
C ASN A 48 -10.25 -8.85 0.97
N ASN A 49 -9.25 -9.73 1.00
CA ASN A 49 -9.44 -11.11 1.41
C ASN A 49 -9.76 -11.27 2.91
N PHE A 50 -9.28 -10.36 3.77
CA PHE A 50 -9.66 -10.32 5.19
C PHE A 50 -11.16 -10.04 5.40
N GLY A 51 -11.78 -9.25 4.53
CA GLY A 51 -13.21 -8.90 4.62
C GLY A 51 -14.17 -9.91 3.97
N LYS A 52 -13.67 -10.89 3.21
CA LYS A 52 -14.47 -11.90 2.50
C LYS A 52 -14.75 -13.18 3.30
N LYS A 53 -14.71 -13.11 4.64
CA LYS A 53 -14.97 -14.28 5.50
C LYS A 53 -16.39 -14.33 6.00
#